data_AF-A0A9C9NG53-F1
#
_entry.id   AF-A0A9C9NG53-F1
#
_cell.length_a   1.000
_cell.length_b   1.000
_cell.length_c   1.000
_cell.angle_alpha   90.00
_cell.angle_beta   90.00
_cell.angle_gamma   90.00
#
_symmetry.space_group_name_H-M   'P 1'
#
loop_
_entity.id
_entity.type
_entity.pdbx_description
1 polymer ?
#
loop_
_entity_poly.entity_id
_entity_poly.type
_entity_poly.pdbx_seq_one_letter_code
_entity_poly.pdbx_strand_id
1 'polypeptide(L)' 'IKITANPRTVRTMSEHVDVDVSGILRRDKTIDQAGDDLIECIMRTANGRVTAAEALGHREFVMTKLYRSA' A
#
# COMPACT_ATOMS: atom_id res chain seq x y z
N ILE A 1 -2.86 3.72 0.47
CA ILE A 1 -2.15 2.88 -0.52
C ILE A 1 -1.09 2.06 0.21
N LYS A 2 -1.33 0.77 0.45
CA LYS A 2 -0.38 -0.15 1.07
C LYS A 2 0.43 -0.86 -0.02
N ILE A 3 1.74 -0.75 0.07
CA ILE A 3 2.71 -1.37 -0.85
C ILE A 3 3.50 -2.46 -0.11
N THR A 4 3.87 -3.54 -0.81
CA THR A 4 4.79 -4.53 -0.25
C THR A 4 5.67 -5.19 -1.31
N ALA A 5 6.93 -5.43 -0.94
CA ALA A 5 7.85 -6.28 -1.71
C ALA A 5 7.91 -7.72 -1.18
N ASN A 6 7.27 -8.02 -0.04
CA ASN A 6 7.39 -9.32 0.60
C ASN A 6 6.46 -10.34 -0.10
N PRO A 7 6.98 -11.35 -0.82
CA PRO A 7 6.14 -12.32 -1.53
C PRO A 7 5.25 -13.14 -0.60
N ARG A 8 5.63 -13.28 0.68
CA ARG A 8 4.78 -13.95 1.67
C ARG A 8 3.54 -13.13 1.99
N THR A 9 3.70 -11.82 2.21
CA THR A 9 2.59 -10.90 2.48
C THR A 9 1.61 -10.85 1.32
N VAL A 10 2.10 -10.76 0.08
CA VAL A 10 1.24 -10.80 -1.12
C VAL A 10 0.41 -12.08 -1.15
N ARG A 11 1.03 -13.24 -0.90
CA ARG A 11 0.34 -14.53 -0.97
C ARG A 11 -0.75 -14.69 0.10
N THR A 12 -0.55 -14.18 1.30
CA THR A 12 -1.45 -14.43 2.44
C THR A 12 -2.35 -13.24 2.79
N MET A 13 -2.09 -12.06 2.22
CA MET A 13 -2.77 -10.81 2.57
C MET A 13 -2.99 -9.92 1.33
N SER A 14 -3.15 -10.51 0.13
CA SER A 14 -3.32 -9.76 -1.13
C SER A 14 -4.47 -8.75 -1.08
N GLU A 15 -5.57 -9.08 -0.40
CA GLU A 15 -6.73 -8.20 -0.24
C GLU A 15 -6.41 -6.89 0.51
N HIS A 16 -5.33 -6.86 1.29
CA HIS A 16 -4.90 -5.69 2.06
C HIS A 16 -3.82 -4.86 1.35
N VAL A 17 -3.40 -5.23 0.15
CA VAL A 17 -2.29 -4.63 -0.59
C VAL A 17 -2.82 -3.93 -1.84
N ASP A 18 -2.43 -2.67 -2.03
CA ASP A 18 -2.77 -1.90 -3.22
C ASP A 18 -1.75 -2.11 -4.35
N VAL A 19 -0.46 -2.25 -4.00
CA VAL A 19 0.65 -2.39 -4.96
C VAL A 19 1.59 -3.52 -4.54
N ASP A 20 1.69 -4.55 -5.39
CA ASP A 20 2.66 -5.64 -5.27
C ASP A 20 3.94 -5.32 -6.05
N VAL A 21 5.03 -5.11 -5.31
CA VAL A 21 6.37 -4.90 -5.87
C VAL A 21 7.33 -6.05 -5.53
N SER A 22 6.79 -7.22 -5.17
CA SER A 22 7.58 -8.41 -4.83
C SER A 22 8.48 -8.90 -5.95
N GLY A 23 8.16 -8.51 -7.18
CA GLY A 23 8.97 -8.73 -8.35
C GLY A 23 10.40 -8.17 -8.28
N ILE A 24 10.60 -7.07 -7.54
CA ILE A 24 11.94 -6.51 -7.30
C ILE A 24 12.85 -7.55 -6.65
N LEU A 25 12.34 -8.26 -5.63
CA LEU A 25 13.12 -9.27 -4.91
C LEU A 25 13.31 -10.56 -5.72
N ARG A 26 12.44 -10.81 -6.71
CA ARG A 26 12.56 -11.92 -7.66
C ARG A 26 13.43 -11.60 -8.86
N ARG A 27 13.86 -10.34 -9.01
CA ARG A 27 14.59 -9.80 -10.17
C ARG A 27 13.81 -9.91 -11.49
N ASP A 28 12.49 -9.94 -11.41
CA ASP A 28 11.60 -9.92 -12.58
C ASP A 28 11.08 -8.50 -12.90
N LYS A 29 11.32 -7.53 -11.99
CA LYS A 29 10.90 -6.12 -12.09
C LYS A 29 11.99 -5.19 -11.56
N THR A 30 12.24 -4.07 -12.23
CA THR A 30 13.17 -3.03 -11.74
C THR A 30 12.50 -2.12 -10.71
N ILE A 31 13.31 -1.34 -9.98
CA ILE A 31 12.78 -0.34 -9.04
C ILE A 31 11.98 0.74 -9.80
N ASP A 32 12.46 1.16 -10.97
CA ASP A 32 11.78 2.18 -11.79
C ASP A 32 10.39 1.70 -12.23
N GLN A 33 10.29 0.46 -12.74
CA GLN A 33 9.01 -0.15 -13.13
C GLN A 33 8.05 -0.26 -11.94
N ALA A 34 8.57 -0.63 -10.76
CA ALA A 34 7.76 -0.66 -9.54
C ALA A 34 7.32 0.74 -9.08
N GLY A 35 8.14 1.76 -9.35
CA GLY A 35 7.79 3.16 -9.16
C GLY A 35 6.64 3.59 -10.08
N ASP A 36 6.69 3.19 -11.35
CA ASP A 36 5.62 3.47 -12.33
C ASP A 36 4.28 2.86 -11.88
N ASP A 37 4.29 1.60 -11.42
CA ASP A 37 3.09 0.93 -10.87
C ASP A 37 2.51 1.69 -9.67
N LEU A 38 3.39 2.18 -8.78
CA LEU A 38 2.97 2.95 -7.60
C LEU A 38 2.36 4.29 -8.01
N ILE A 39 2.99 5.01 -8.94
CA ILE A 39 2.47 6.29 -9.45
C ILE A 39 1.11 6.10 -10.11
N GLU A 40 0.93 5.05 -10.91
CA GLU A 40 -0.37 4.75 -11.51
C GLU A 40 -1.45 4.49 -10.44
N CYS A 41 -1.12 3.71 -9.40
CA CYS A 41 -2.04 3.46 -8.29
C CYS A 41 -2.40 4.75 -7.53
N ILE A 42 -1.42 5.64 -7.30
CA ILE A 42 -1.64 6.95 -6.69
C ILE A 42 -2.61 7.77 -7.55
N MET A 43 -2.38 7.86 -8.86
CA MET A 43 -3.23 8.63 -9.77
C MET A 43 -4.66 8.08 -9.81
N ARG A 44 -4.85 6.76 -9.87
CA ARG A 44 -6.18 6.15 -9.82
C ARG A 44 -6.89 6.45 -8.48
N THR A 45 -6.15 6.39 -7.38
CA THR A 45 -6.68 6.68 -6.05
C THR A 45 -7.09 8.14 -5.91
N ALA A 46 -6.25 9.06 -6.37
CA ALA A 46 -6.55 10.50 -6.41
C ALA A 46 -7.78 10.83 -7.26
N ASN A 47 -8.04 10.03 -8.30
CA ASN A 47 -9.23 10.12 -9.15
C ASN A 47 -10.47 9.37 -8.58
N GLY A 48 -10.44 8.97 -7.31
CA GLY A 48 -11.62 8.43 -6.60
C GLY A 48 -11.70 6.91 -6.53
N ARG A 49 -10.70 6.16 -7.03
CA ARG A 49 -10.60 4.73 -6.72
C ARG A 49 -10.33 4.56 -5.23
N VAL A 50 -11.11 3.75 -4.54
CA VAL A 50 -10.86 3.41 -3.13
C VAL A 50 -9.61 2.53 -2.98
N THR A 51 -8.83 2.77 -1.92
CA THR A 51 -7.73 1.90 -1.51
C THR A 51 -8.25 0.60 -0.87
N ALA A 52 -7.40 -0.41 -0.78
CA ALA A 52 -7.71 -1.67 -0.10
C ALA A 52 -8.19 -1.45 1.35
N ALA A 53 -7.55 -0.53 2.08
CA ALA A 53 -7.93 -0.22 3.46
C ALA A 53 -9.35 0.39 3.55
N GLU A 54 -9.68 1.30 2.63
CA GLU A 54 -10.99 1.94 2.57
C GLU A 54 -12.08 0.94 2.15
N ALA A 55 -11.80 0.10 1.15
CA ALA A 55 -12.72 -0.92 0.68
C ALA A 55 -13.05 -1.96 1.77
N LEU A 56 -12.08 -2.30 2.62
CA LEU A 56 -12.26 -3.20 3.77
C LEU A 56 -12.81 -2.49 5.02
N GLY A 57 -13.04 -1.19 4.97
CA GLY A 57 -13.66 -0.43 6.06
C GLY A 57 -12.74 -0.16 7.25
N HIS A 58 -11.42 -0.24 7.09
CA HIS A 58 -10.47 0.09 8.17
C HIS A 58 -10.58 1.58 8.55
N ARG A 59 -10.76 1.86 9.84
CA ARG A 59 -10.89 3.22 10.41
C ARG A 59 -10.00 3.41 11.62
N GLU A 60 -8.73 3.08 11.45
CA GLU A 60 -7.72 3.18 12.50
C GLU A 60 -7.02 4.53 12.38
N PHE A 61 -7.29 5.45 13.32
CA PHE A 61 -6.50 6.67 13.47
C PHE A 61 -6.32 6.97 14.95
N VAL A 62 -5.12 7.45 15.28
CA VAL A 62 -4.81 7.99 16.60
C VAL A 62 -4.22 9.37 16.39
N MET A 63 -4.73 10.36 17.13
CA MET A 63 -4.10 11.67 17.15
C MET A 63 -2.87 11.57 18.03
N THR A 64 -1.68 11.70 17.43
CA THR A 64 -0.41 11.73 18.18
C THR A 64 -0.48 12.85 19.22
N LYS A 65 -0.52 12.48 20.50
CA LYS A 65 -0.47 13.45 21.60
C LYS A 65 0.95 13.97 21.72
N LEU A 66 1.12 15.29 21.55
CA LEU A 66 2.41 15.96 21.76
C LEU A 66 2.72 16.22 23.25
N TYR A 67 1.70 16.12 24.12
CA TYR A 67 1.81 16.35 25.56
C TYR A 67 1.01 15.32 26.37
N ARG A 68 1.49 14.99 27.58
CA ARG A 68 0.75 14.13 28.53
C ARG A 68 -0.52 14.85 29.01
N SER A 69 -1.64 14.12 29.01
CA SER A 69 -2.86 14.55 29.71
C SER A 69 -2.64 14.42 31.22
N ALA A 70 -3.26 15.32 32.00
CA ALA A 70 -3.20 15.33 33.47
C ALA A 70 -3.66 14.00 34.08
#